data_AF-A0A948DGH3-F1
#
_entry.id   AF-A0A948DGH3-F1
#
_cell.length_a   1.000
_cell.length_b   1.000
_cell.length_c   1.000
_cell.angle_alpha   90.00
_cell.angle_beta   90.00
_cell.angle_gamma   90.00
#
_symmetry.space_group_name_H-M   'P 1'
#
loop_
_entity.id
_entity.type
_entity.pdbx_description
1 polymer ?
#
loop_
_entity_poly.entity_id
_entity_poly.type
_entity_poly.pdbx_seq_one_letter_code
_entity_poly.pdbx_strand_id
1 'polypeptide(L)'
;MPSTRKLTQFHLPVEIFKDGRFFIARTPVLELSVQGKTVEIVRKRFVEAVVLFFEELEELGTTNEVLKELGWKKIKKQWNPPLTSVEISPVQVCVSV
;
A
#
# COMPACT_ATOMS: atom_id res chain seq x y z
N MET A 1 11.79 -17.91 -23.39
CA MET A 1 11.58 -18.71 -22.17
C MET A 1 10.75 -17.87 -21.22
N PRO A 2 9.60 -18.33 -20.69
CA PRO A 2 8.94 -17.59 -19.64
C PRO A 2 9.84 -17.69 -18.41
N SER A 3 10.50 -16.57 -18.07
CA SER A 3 11.24 -16.42 -16.84
C SER A 3 10.28 -16.70 -15.68
N THR A 4 10.60 -17.70 -14.86
CA THR A 4 9.81 -18.07 -13.68
C THR A 4 9.65 -16.83 -12.78
N ARG A 5 8.44 -16.27 -12.70
CA ARG A 5 8.17 -15.11 -11.83
C ARG A 5 8.47 -15.50 -10.39
N LYS A 6 9.40 -14.78 -9.76
CA LYS A 6 9.79 -15.01 -8.37
C LYS A 6 8.72 -14.43 -7.45
N LEU A 7 8.02 -15.29 -6.72
CA LEU A 7 7.04 -14.85 -5.73
C LEU A 7 7.75 -14.21 -4.53
N THR A 8 7.40 -12.96 -4.24
CA THR A 8 7.88 -12.23 -3.05
C THR A 8 6.68 -11.96 -2.15
N GLN A 9 6.76 -12.35 -0.89
CA GLN A 9 5.70 -12.14 0.09
C GLN A 9 6.01 -10.93 0.96
N PHE A 10 5.04 -10.05 1.12
CA PHE A 10 5.12 -8.89 2.01
C PHE A 10 4.01 -8.96 3.06
N HIS A 11 4.31 -8.56 4.29
CA HIS A 11 3.31 -8.31 5.32
C HIS A 11 3.10 -6.80 5.40
N LEU A 12 1.98 -6.33 4.87
CA LEU A 12 1.64 -4.91 4.83
C LEU A 12 0.64 -4.59 5.95
N PRO A 13 0.85 -3.51 6.72
CA PRO A 13 -0.19 -3.00 7.60
C PRO A 13 -1.30 -2.39 6.74
N VAL A 14 -2.55 -2.82 6.92
CA VAL A 14 -3.69 -2.31 6.16
C VAL A 14 -4.77 -1.84 7.13
N GLU A 15 -5.15 -0.57 7.00
CA GLU A 15 -6.30 -0.01 7.71
C GLU A 15 -7.55 -0.22 6.86
N ILE A 16 -8.60 -0.76 7.46
CA ILE A 16 -9.91 -0.87 6.82
C ILE A 16 -10.94 -0.14 7.68
N PHE A 17 -11.63 0.83 7.10
CA PHE A 17 -12.66 1.61 7.78
C PHE A 17 -13.84 1.87 6.83
N LYS A 18 -14.98 2.25 7.40
CA LYS A 18 -16.18 2.58 6.64
C LYS A 18 -16.26 4.09 6.44
N ASP A 19 -16.45 4.52 5.19
CA ASP A 19 -16.66 5.90 4.80
C ASP A 19 -17.96 6.02 4.01
N GLY A 20 -18.98 6.63 4.64
CA GLY A 20 -20.34 6.67 4.12
C GLY A 20 -20.90 5.29 3.76
N ARG A 21 -21.08 5.04 2.45
CA ARG A 21 -21.61 3.78 1.91
C ARG A 21 -20.53 2.80 1.45
N PHE A 22 -19.25 3.16 1.56
CA PHE A 22 -18.13 2.36 1.10
C PHE A 22 -17.25 1.94 2.27
N PHE A 23 -16.50 0.87 2.06
CA PHE A 23 -15.33 0.52 2.86
C PHE A 23 -14.09 0.97 2.11
N ILE A 24 -13.14 1.55 2.82
CA ILE A 24 -11.83 1.96 2.32
C ILE A 24 -10.79 1.04 2.93
N ALA A 25 -9.88 0.52 2.12
CA ALA A 25 -8.65 -0.12 2.57
C ALA A 25 -7.48 0.76 2.14
N ARG A 26 -6.61 1.13 3.09
CA ARG A 26 -5.41 1.92 2.80
C ARG A 26 -4.19 1.35 3.49
N THR A 27 -3.03 1.56 2.90
CA THR A 27 -1.74 1.33 3.56
C THR A 27 -0.81 2.54 3.36
N PRO A 28 -0.25 3.10 4.44
CA PRO A 28 0.68 4.21 4.32
C PRO A 28 2.02 3.78 3.69
N VAL A 29 2.42 2.50 3.81
CA VAL A 29 3.74 2.06 3.35
C VAL A 29 3.87 1.98 1.82
N LEU A 30 2.75 2.03 1.10
CA LEU A 30 2.73 2.11 -0.37
C LEU A 30 1.96 3.34 -0.87
N GLU A 31 1.48 4.20 0.04
CA GLU A 31 0.56 5.31 -0.27
C GLU A 31 -0.66 4.86 -1.12
N LEU A 32 -1.11 3.63 -0.91
CA LEU A 32 -2.14 2.99 -1.71
C LEU A 32 -3.48 2.98 -0.97
N SER A 33 -4.57 3.32 -1.66
CA SER A 33 -5.92 3.13 -1.15
C SER A 33 -6.88 2.60 -2.22
N VAL A 34 -7.86 1.82 -1.81
CA VAL A 34 -8.95 1.33 -2.65
C VAL A 34 -10.26 1.36 -1.89
N GLN A 35 -11.38 1.33 -2.62
CA GLN A 35 -12.72 1.28 -2.04
C GLN A 35 -13.55 0.08 -2.51
N GLY A 36 -14.51 -0.34 -1.69
CA GLY A 36 -15.44 -1.43 -1.96
C GLY A 36 -16.78 -1.29 -1.25
N LYS A 37 -17.80 -2.02 -1.71
CA LYS A 37 -19.13 -2.00 -1.06
C LYS A 37 -19.21 -2.87 0.19
N THR A 38 -18.30 -3.83 0.34
CA THR A 38 -18.16 -4.70 1.50
C THR A 38 -16.69 -4.86 1.88
N VAL A 39 -16.43 -5.38 3.08
CA VAL A 39 -15.07 -5.65 3.56
C VAL A 39 -14.37 -6.71 2.70
N GLU A 40 -15.09 -7.72 2.23
CA GLU A 40 -14.57 -8.78 1.36
C GLU A 40 -14.15 -8.21 0.00
N ILE A 41 -15.00 -7.36 -0.58
CA ILE A 41 -14.72 -6.71 -1.87
C ILE A 41 -13.49 -5.81 -1.75
N VAL A 42 -13.39 -5.00 -0.69
CA VAL A 42 -12.27 -4.07 -0.55
C VAL A 42 -10.95 -4.81 -0.30
N ARG A 43 -10.96 -5.92 0.46
CA ARG A 43 -9.77 -6.78 0.65
C ARG A 43 -9.29 -7.39 -0.65
N LYS A 44 -10.21 -7.93 -1.46
CA LYS A 44 -9.87 -8.51 -2.77
C LYS A 44 -9.23 -7.46 -3.69
N ARG A 45 -9.87 -6.29 -3.82
CA ARG A 45 -9.36 -5.18 -4.63
C ARG A 45 -8.02 -4.66 -4.16
N PHE A 46 -7.80 -4.64 -2.84
CA PHE A 46 -6.53 -4.18 -2.27
C PHE A 46 -5.38 -5.10 -2.70
N VAL A 47 -5.59 -6.43 -2.64
CA VAL A 47 -4.59 -7.39 -3.12
C VAL A 47 -4.31 -7.20 -4.61
N GLU A 48 -5.35 -7.05 -5.43
CA GLU A 48 -5.21 -6.80 -6.88
C GLU A 48 -4.42 -5.51 -7.14
N ALA A 49 -4.71 -4.43 -6.43
CA ALA A 49 -4.03 -3.15 -6.58
C ALA A 49 -2.55 -3.23 -6.16
N VAL A 50 -2.22 -3.96 -5.09
CA VAL A 50 -0.82 -4.18 -4.68
C VAL A 50 -0.06 -4.98 -5.74
N VAL A 51 -0.67 -6.00 -6.34
CA VAL A 51 -0.05 -6.78 -7.42
C VAL A 51 0.24 -5.87 -8.61
N LEU A 52 -0.76 -5.11 -9.08
CA LEU A 52 -0.61 -4.19 -10.21
C LEU A 52 0.48 -3.13 -9.94
N PHE A 53 0.52 -2.57 -8.74
CA PHE A 53 1.55 -1.62 -8.34
C PHE A 53 2.95 -2.20 -8.53
N PHE A 54 3.22 -3.40 -8.02
CA PHE A 54 4.54 -4.01 -8.16
C PHE A 54 4.86 -4.48 -9.59
N GLU A 55 3.86 -4.95 -10.34
CA GLU A 55 4.03 -5.29 -11.76
C GLU A 55 4.45 -4.07 -12.58
N GLU A 56 3.78 -2.93 -12.39
CA GLU A 56 4.12 -1.67 -13.08
C GLU A 56 5.53 -1.17 -12.71
N LEU A 57 5.91 -1.24 -11.43
CA LEU A 57 7.27 -0.87 -11.01
C LEU A 57 8.35 -1.79 -11.61
N GLU A 58 8.06 -3.08 -11.79
CA GLU A 58 8.97 -4.03 -12.43
C GLU A 58 9.09 -3.74 -13.92
N GLU A 59 7.97 -3.52 -14.61
CA GLU A 59 7.91 -3.19 -16.03
C GLU A 59 8.65 -1.89 -16.37
N LEU A 60 8.53 -0.86 -15.52
CA LEU A 60 9.22 0.42 -15.67
C LEU A 60 10.67 0.39 -15.15
N GLY A 61 11.08 -0.67 -14.45
CA GLY A 61 12.42 -0.76 -13.84
C GLY A 61 12.66 0.18 -12.64
N THR A 62 11.59 0.74 -12.07
CA THR A 62 11.63 1.79 -11.02
C THR A 62 11.48 1.24 -9.60
N THR A 63 11.37 -0.09 -9.42
CA THR A 63 11.14 -0.72 -8.10
C THR A 63 12.11 -0.24 -7.02
N ASN A 64 13.42 -0.12 -7.33
CA ASN A 64 14.40 0.26 -6.30
C ASN A 64 14.30 1.74 -5.90
N GLU A 65 13.89 2.61 -6.82
CA GLU A 65 13.76 4.05 -6.60
C GLU A 65 12.52 4.33 -5.74
N VAL A 66 11.35 3.91 -6.24
CA VAL A 66 10.06 4.13 -5.58
C VAL A 66 10.03 3.56 -4.16
N LEU A 67 10.52 2.32 -3.96
CA LEU A 67 10.54 1.74 -2.61
C LEU A 67 11.45 2.50 -1.64
N LYS A 68 12.57 3.07 -2.10
CA LYS A 68 13.43 3.91 -1.23
C LYS A 68 12.74 5.21 -0.86
N GLU A 69 12.04 5.84 -1.81
CA GLU A 69 11.28 7.07 -1.56
C GLU A 69 10.15 6.84 -0.55
N LEU A 70 9.48 5.69 -0.65
CA LEU A 70 8.50 5.21 0.34
C LEU A 70 9.12 4.77 1.68
N GLY A 71 10.43 4.96 1.88
CA GLY A 71 11.12 4.65 3.13
C GLY A 71 11.39 3.16 3.38
N TRP A 72 11.22 2.30 2.38
CA TRP A 72 11.55 0.88 2.50
C TRP A 72 13.06 0.68 2.56
N LYS A 73 13.47 -0.35 3.31
CA LYS A 73 14.88 -0.71 3.47
C LYS A 73 15.18 -2.04 2.80
N LYS A 74 16.18 -2.04 1.93
CA LYS A 74 16.72 -3.27 1.33
C LYS A 74 17.73 -3.88 2.29
N ILE A 75 17.32 -4.93 3.01
CA ILE A 75 18.20 -5.67 3.92
C ILE A 75 18.59 -6.98 3.24
N LYS A 76 19.89 -7.16 3.01
CA LYS A 76 20.43 -8.24 2.16
C LYS A 76 19.84 -8.19 0.74
N LYS A 77 18.85 -9.01 0.45
CA LYS A 77 18.17 -9.12 -0.86
C LYS A 77 16.65 -9.01 -0.75
N GLN A 78 16.14 -8.52 0.38
CA GLN A 78 14.70 -8.40 0.65
C GLN A 78 14.35 -6.96 0.98
N TRP A 79 13.24 -6.50 0.42
CA TRP A 79 12.64 -5.20 0.72
C TRP A 79 11.78 -5.34 1.98
N ASN A 80 12.01 -4.45 2.95
CA ASN A 80 11.27 -4.41 4.20
C ASN A 80 10.53 -3.07 4.29
N PRO A 81 9.21 -3.08 4.54
CA PRO A 81 8.46 -1.84 4.68
C PRO A 81 8.90 -1.08 5.93
N PRO A 82 8.71 0.26 5.96
CA PRO A 82 8.92 1.03 7.17
C PRO A 82 7.96 0.56 8.28
N LEU A 83 8.45 0.53 9.52
CA LEU A 83 7.58 0.37 10.68
C LEU A 83 6.70 1.60 10.79
N THR A 84 5.40 1.43 10.56
CA THR A 84 4.43 2.52 10.61
C THR A 84 3.45 2.26 11.75
N SER A 85 3.32 3.23 12.66
CA SER A 85 2.25 3.28 13.65
C SER A 85 1.27 4.34 13.20
N VAL A 86 -0.02 4.04 13.28
CA VAL A 86 -1.08 4.94 12.83
C VAL A 86 -1.76 5.47 14.08
N GLU A 87 -1.66 6.78 14.29
CA GLU A 87 -2.43 7.50 15.30
C GLU A 87 -3.58 8.24 14.61
N ILE A 88 -4.79 8.10 15.15
CA ILE A 88 -5.94 8.88 14.71
C ILE A 88 -6.28 9.85 15.84
N SER A 89 -5.97 11.13 15.64
CA SER A 89 -6.25 12.19 16.61
C SER A 89 -6.93 13.39 15.94
N PRO A 90 -7.93 14.03 16.58
CA PRO A 90 -8.56 15.22 16.05
C PRO A 90 -7.60 16.40 16.08
N VAL A 91 -7.56 17.19 15.00
CA VAL A 91 -6.78 18.43 14.92
C VAL A 91 -7.74 19.60 14.76
N GLN A 92 -7.68 20.57 15.69
CA GLN A 92 -8.42 21.82 15.56
C GLN A 92 -7.61 22.79 14.68
N VAL A 93 -8.22 23.29 13.61
CA VAL A 93 -7.59 24.23 12.69
C VAL A 93 -8.44 25.50 12.61
N CYS A 94 -7.83 26.66 12.82
CA CYS A 94 -8.44 27.96 12.55
C CYS A 94 -7.98 28.46 11.18
N VAL A 95 -8.92 28.70 10.27
CA VAL A 95 -8.66 29.26 8.94
C VAL A 95 -9.40 30.59 8.81
N SER A 96 -8.75 31.59 8.20
CA SER A 96 -9.42 32.81 7.75
C SER A 96 -9.91 32.58 6.32
N VAL A 97 -11.22 32.54 6.13
CA VAL A 97 -11.86 32.47 4.81
C VAL A 97 -12.22 33.85 4.31
#